data_AF-A0A7J7PAN6-F1
#
_entry.id   AF-A0A7J7PAN6-F1
#
_cell.length_a   1.000
_cell.length_b   1.000
_cell.length_c   1.000
_cell.angle_alpha   90.00
_cell.angle_beta   90.00
_cell.angle_gamma   90.00
#
_symmetry.space_group_name_H-M   'P 1'
#
loop_
_entity.id
_entity.type
_entity.pdbx_description
1 polymer ?
#
loop_
_entity_poly.entity_id
_entity_poly.type
_entity_poly.pdbx_seq_one_letter_code
_entity_poly.pdbx_strand_id
1 'polypeptide(L)'
;MVRSFKFLAVLLVFSFIIKIHFVVGNGEANMFCSPREKHALLTFKQGLTDRSHRLSSWVGENCCTWEGVGCDSMTGSVVRLDLKNPYDDDFFASEYEAYLMAQLGGEINPSLLGLKHLKSLDLSLNDFNGTSVGKPKGQIATWKHNTI
;
A
#
# COMPACT_ATOMS: atom_id res chain seq x y z
N MET A 1 -28.46 -54.62 10.43
CA MET A 1 -28.26 -54.10 9.05
C MET A 1 -28.26 -52.56 8.98
N VAL A 2 -29.14 -51.85 9.70
CA VAL A 2 -29.28 -50.36 9.61
C VAL A 2 -28.13 -49.55 10.22
N ARG A 3 -27.41 -50.09 11.22
CA ARG A 3 -26.29 -49.41 11.89
C ARG A 3 -25.13 -49.13 10.94
N SER A 4 -24.76 -50.11 10.12
CA SER A 4 -23.67 -50.00 9.13
C SER A 4 -23.95 -48.92 8.07
N PHE A 5 -25.21 -48.77 7.64
CA PHE A 5 -25.63 -47.76 6.67
C PHE A 5 -25.48 -46.32 7.22
N LYS A 6 -25.76 -46.11 8.51
CA LYS A 6 -25.57 -44.82 9.18
C LYS A 6 -24.08 -44.45 9.32
N PHE A 7 -23.23 -45.43 9.65
CA PHE A 7 -21.78 -45.23 9.72
C PHE A 7 -21.18 -44.88 8.35
N LEU A 8 -21.62 -45.56 7.29
CA LEU A 8 -21.18 -45.29 5.92
C LEU A 8 -21.55 -43.86 5.48
N ALA A 9 -22.77 -43.41 5.79
CA ALA A 9 -23.22 -42.05 5.49
C ALA A 9 -22.39 -40.97 6.22
N VAL A 10 -22.04 -41.19 7.50
CA VAL A 10 -21.21 -40.25 8.27
C VAL A 10 -19.80 -40.11 7.68
N LEU A 11 -19.18 -41.22 7.26
CA LEU A 11 -17.86 -41.20 6.63
C LEU A 11 -17.86 -40.45 5.29
N LEU A 12 -18.93 -40.60 4.50
CA LEU A 12 -19.10 -39.88 3.23
C LEU A 12 -19.25 -38.37 3.43
N VAL A 13 -20.03 -37.94 4.44
CA VAL A 13 -20.17 -36.51 4.78
C VAL A 13 -18.85 -35.92 5.26
N PHE A 14 -18.11 -36.63 6.12
CA PHE A 14 -16.81 -36.18 6.60
C PHE A 14 -15.77 -36.06 5.47
N SER A 15 -15.75 -37.03 4.55
CA SER A 15 -14.93 -36.97 3.33
C SER A 15 -15.28 -35.78 2.44
N PHE A 16 -16.58 -35.49 2.29
CA PHE A 16 -17.05 -34.35 1.52
C PHE A 16 -16.66 -33.01 2.15
N ILE A 17 -16.74 -32.89 3.48
CA ILE A 17 -16.29 -31.70 4.23
C ILE A 17 -14.77 -31.48 4.06
N ILE A 18 -13.95 -32.53 4.17
CA ILE A 18 -12.50 -32.42 3.96
C ILE A 18 -12.18 -31.95 2.53
N LYS A 19 -12.90 -32.48 1.52
CA LYS A 19 -12.74 -32.04 0.13
C LYS A 19 -13.13 -30.57 -0.05
N ILE A 20 -14.20 -30.10 0.59
CA ILE A 20 -14.59 -28.67 0.58
C ILE A 20 -13.51 -27.80 1.22
N HIS A 21 -12.97 -28.17 2.38
CA HIS A 21 -11.87 -27.42 3.02
C HIS A 21 -10.61 -27.38 2.14
N PHE A 22 -10.31 -28.46 1.43
CA PHE A 22 -9.18 -28.50 0.49
C PHE A 22 -9.42 -27.64 -0.76
N VAL A 23 -10.65 -27.63 -1.29
CA VAL A 23 -11.03 -26.76 -2.43
C VAL A 23 -10.99 -25.27 -2.05
N VAL A 24 -11.40 -24.92 -0.84
CA VAL A 24 -11.33 -23.54 -0.33
C VAL A 24 -9.89 -23.15 0.10
N GLY A 25 -9.04 -24.12 0.43
CA GLY A 25 -7.67 -23.91 0.89
C GLY A 25 -6.58 -23.85 -0.19
N ASN A 26 -6.92 -24.03 -1.47
CA ASN A 26 -5.99 -23.95 -2.60
C ASN A 26 -6.34 -22.79 -3.56
N GLY A 27 -6.79 -21.66 -3.02
CA GLY A 27 -6.57 -20.42 -3.75
C GLY A 27 -5.07 -20.15 -3.68
N GLU A 28 -4.39 -19.99 -4.82
CA GLU A 28 -3.14 -19.23 -4.83
C GLU A 28 -3.43 -17.97 -4.01
N ALA A 29 -2.76 -17.82 -2.87
CA ALA A 29 -2.81 -16.58 -2.12
C ALA A 29 -2.17 -15.56 -3.06
N ASN A 30 -2.99 -14.97 -3.93
CA ASN A 30 -2.59 -13.92 -4.82
C ASN A 30 -1.91 -12.90 -3.93
N MET A 31 -0.59 -12.72 -4.10
CA MET A 31 0.26 -11.80 -3.33
C MET A 31 -0.06 -10.35 -3.72
N PHE A 32 -1.35 -10.04 -3.75
CA PHE A 32 -1.92 -8.75 -4.04
C PHE A 32 -2.33 -8.16 -2.71
N CYS A 33 -2.21 -6.84 -2.62
CA CYS A 33 -2.77 -6.13 -1.49
C CYS A 33 -4.27 -6.37 -1.38
N SER A 34 -4.79 -6.29 -0.16
CA SER A 34 -6.21 -6.50 0.07
C SER A 34 -7.05 -5.41 -0.62
N PRO A 35 -8.32 -5.69 -0.98
CA PRO A 35 -9.23 -4.68 -1.53
C PRO A 35 -9.35 -3.44 -0.63
N ARG A 36 -9.22 -3.63 0.69
CA ARG A 36 -9.22 -2.55 1.67
C ARG A 36 -7.98 -1.66 1.55
N GLU A 37 -6.79 -2.23 1.41
CA GLU A 37 -5.56 -1.47 1.23
C GLU A 37 -5.54 -0.74 -0.12
N LYS A 38 -5.96 -1.41 -1.18
CA LYS A 38 -6.14 -0.78 -2.50
C LYS A 38 -7.10 0.41 -2.41
N HIS A 39 -8.25 0.23 -1.76
CA HIS A 39 -9.21 1.32 -1.58
C HIS A 39 -8.65 2.46 -0.74
N ALA A 40 -7.92 2.15 0.34
CA ALA A 40 -7.25 3.16 1.16
C ALA A 40 -6.26 4.00 0.34
N LEU A 41 -5.41 3.34 -0.48
CA LEU A 41 -4.46 4.02 -1.36
C LEU A 41 -5.18 4.88 -2.41
N LEU A 42 -6.23 4.38 -3.06
CA LEU A 42 -6.97 5.16 -4.06
C LEU A 42 -7.70 6.37 -3.44
N THR A 43 -8.27 6.21 -2.26
CA THR A 43 -8.87 7.33 -1.51
C THR A 43 -7.82 8.34 -1.08
N PHE A 44 -6.62 7.89 -0.70
CA PHE A 44 -5.48 8.76 -0.44
C PHE A 44 -5.10 9.54 -1.69
N LYS A 45 -4.92 8.87 -2.85
CA LYS A 45 -4.62 9.49 -4.15
C LYS A 45 -5.63 10.57 -4.55
N GLN A 46 -6.92 10.38 -4.28
CA GLN A 46 -7.97 11.36 -4.62
C GLN A 46 -7.82 12.69 -3.87
N GLY A 47 -7.21 12.68 -2.67
CA GLY A 47 -6.93 13.90 -1.92
C GLY A 47 -5.73 14.69 -2.43
N LEU A 48 -4.95 14.12 -3.35
CA LEU A 48 -3.68 14.67 -3.78
C LEU A 48 -3.80 15.48 -5.08
N THR A 49 -2.98 16.53 -5.14
CA THR A 49 -2.62 17.19 -6.40
C THR A 49 -1.34 16.55 -6.93
N ASP A 50 -1.38 15.97 -8.13
CA ASP A 50 -0.25 15.30 -8.80
C ASP A 50 -0.05 15.89 -10.20
N ARG A 51 0.74 16.97 -10.29
CA ARG A 51 0.92 17.75 -11.53
C ARG A 51 1.76 17.02 -12.58
N SER A 52 2.71 16.20 -12.14
CA SER A 52 3.65 15.46 -13.00
C SER A 52 3.26 13.99 -13.22
N HIS A 53 2.08 13.58 -12.74
CA HIS A 53 1.55 12.23 -12.91
C HIS A 53 2.43 11.13 -12.31
N ARG A 54 3.07 11.41 -11.16
CA ARG A 54 3.88 10.44 -10.40
C ARG A 54 3.08 9.23 -9.95
N LEU A 55 1.77 9.37 -9.79
CA LEU A 55 0.87 8.29 -9.37
C LEU A 55 0.17 7.60 -10.56
N SER A 56 0.72 7.74 -11.78
CA SER A 56 0.14 7.15 -13.00
C SER A 56 0.12 5.62 -12.98
N SER A 57 1.08 4.98 -12.30
CA SER A 57 1.13 3.52 -12.13
C SER A 57 0.04 2.96 -11.20
N TRP A 58 -0.69 3.81 -10.47
CA TRP A 58 -1.72 3.40 -9.51
C TRP A 58 -3.02 3.03 -10.23
N VAL A 59 -2.97 1.94 -10.99
CA VAL A 59 -4.03 1.37 -11.81
C VAL A 59 -4.04 -0.16 -11.73
N GLY A 60 -5.19 -0.79 -12.00
CA GLY A 60 -5.34 -2.26 -11.96
C GLY A 60 -5.59 -2.82 -10.55
N GLU A 61 -5.47 -4.15 -10.43
CA GLU A 61 -5.85 -4.90 -9.21
C GLU A 61 -4.72 -5.05 -8.20
N ASN A 62 -3.48 -5.25 -8.66
CA ASN A 62 -2.36 -5.50 -7.76
C ASN A 62 -1.65 -4.20 -7.37
N CYS A 63 -2.04 -3.59 -6.25
CA CYS A 63 -1.38 -2.35 -5.80
C CYS A 63 0.08 -2.52 -5.36
N CYS A 64 0.56 -3.75 -5.15
CA CYS A 64 1.97 -4.01 -4.89
C CYS A 64 2.87 -3.78 -6.12
N THR A 65 2.27 -3.60 -7.31
CA THR A 65 2.99 -3.21 -8.53
C THR A 65 3.04 -1.70 -8.74
N TRP A 66 2.35 -0.93 -7.90
CA TRP A 66 2.30 0.52 -8.03
C TRP A 66 3.61 1.12 -7.55
N GLU A 67 4.07 2.14 -8.28
CA GLU A 67 5.28 2.88 -7.91
C GLU A 67 5.11 3.51 -6.52
N GLY A 68 6.15 3.38 -5.71
CA GLY A 68 6.15 3.83 -4.32
C GLY A 68 5.49 2.85 -3.33
N VAL A 69 4.73 1.84 -3.77
CA VAL A 69 4.10 0.86 -2.88
C VAL A 69 5.02 -0.33 -2.67
N GLY A 70 5.36 -0.63 -1.42
CA GLY A 70 6.07 -1.86 -1.05
C GLY A 70 5.18 -2.78 -0.22
N CYS A 71 5.12 -4.04 -0.61
CA CYS A 71 4.33 -5.07 0.07
C CYS A 71 5.21 -6.13 0.72
N ASP A 72 4.67 -6.77 1.76
CA ASP A 72 5.22 -7.99 2.34
C ASP A 72 5.07 -9.16 1.35
N SER A 73 6.17 -9.85 1.05
CA SER A 73 6.20 -10.88 0.01
C SER A 73 5.41 -12.15 0.37
N MET A 74 5.08 -12.36 1.65
CA MET A 74 4.31 -13.53 2.07
C MET A 74 2.81 -13.24 2.13
N THR A 75 2.43 -12.05 2.58
CA THR A 75 1.04 -11.69 2.85
C THR A 75 0.42 -10.78 1.80
N GLY A 76 1.22 -10.13 0.95
CA GLY A 76 0.75 -9.09 0.03
C GLY A 76 0.35 -7.78 0.71
N SER A 77 0.43 -7.69 2.05
CA SER A 77 0.05 -6.49 2.80
C SER A 77 0.99 -5.33 2.49
N VAL A 78 0.44 -4.12 2.41
CA VAL A 78 1.22 -2.90 2.17
C VAL A 78 2.01 -2.55 3.43
N VAL A 79 3.34 -2.59 3.33
CA VAL A 79 4.26 -2.31 4.44
C VAL A 79 5.08 -1.04 4.24
N ARG A 80 5.16 -0.53 3.01
CA ARG A 80 5.89 0.70 2.68
C ARG A 80 5.07 1.54 1.71
N LEU A 81 5.03 2.84 1.95
CA LEU A 81 4.57 3.84 0.99
C LEU A 81 5.63 4.94 0.88
N ASP A 82 6.28 5.03 -0.27
CA ASP A 82 7.35 5.98 -0.55
C ASP A 82 6.94 6.85 -1.74
N LEU A 83 6.57 8.08 -1.41
CA LEU A 83 6.17 9.12 -2.33
C LEU A 83 7.05 10.37 -2.15
N LYS A 84 8.25 10.21 -1.62
CA LYS A 84 9.25 11.28 -1.56
C LYS A 84 9.42 11.92 -2.93
N ASN A 85 9.56 13.24 -2.98
CA ASN A 85 9.87 13.94 -4.25
C ASN A 85 11.10 13.30 -4.92
N PRO A 86 11.03 12.95 -6.23
CA PRO A 86 12.15 12.34 -6.93
C PRO A 86 13.40 13.24 -6.98
N TYR A 87 13.21 14.55 -6.82
CA TYR A 87 14.30 15.51 -6.65
C TYR A 87 14.67 15.59 -5.17
N ASP A 88 15.96 15.44 -4.87
CA ASP A 88 16.50 15.55 -3.53
C ASP A 88 16.74 17.02 -3.14
N ASP A 89 17.46 17.27 -2.05
CA ASP A 89 17.76 18.64 -1.59
C ASP A 89 18.97 19.26 -2.33
N ASP A 90 19.60 18.53 -3.25
CA ASP A 90 20.83 18.92 -3.99
C ASP A 90 20.55 19.12 -5.49
N PHE A 91 19.31 19.48 -5.85
CA PHE A 91 18.95 19.76 -7.23
C PHE A 91 19.58 21.08 -7.71
N PHE A 92 19.96 21.13 -8.99
CA PHE A 92 20.52 22.35 -9.57
C PHE A 92 19.44 23.42 -9.75
N ALA A 93 19.80 24.70 -9.69
CA ALA A 93 18.85 25.80 -9.92
C ALA A 93 18.06 25.66 -11.25
N SER A 94 18.65 25.02 -12.26
CA SER A 94 17.99 24.71 -13.54
C SER A 94 16.85 23.70 -13.44
N GLU A 95 16.79 22.90 -12.36
CA GLU A 95 15.80 21.86 -12.12
C GLU A 95 14.68 22.31 -11.19
N TYR A 96 14.73 23.56 -10.71
CA TYR A 96 13.77 24.09 -9.73
C TYR A 96 12.31 23.96 -10.18
N GLU A 97 12.02 24.27 -11.46
CA GLU A 97 10.68 24.11 -12.01
C GLU A 97 10.24 22.65 -12.03
N ALA A 98 11.15 21.73 -12.34
CA ALA A 98 10.85 20.29 -12.34
C ALA A 98 10.62 19.76 -10.92
N TYR A 99 11.42 20.23 -9.95
CA TYR A 99 11.21 19.98 -8.52
C TYR A 99 9.80 20.41 -8.08
N LEU A 100 9.39 21.64 -8.40
CA LEU A 100 8.06 22.18 -8.06
C LEU A 100 6.93 21.42 -8.75
N MET A 101 7.11 21.02 -10.00
CA MET A 101 6.13 20.20 -10.73
C MET A 101 6.02 18.78 -10.17
N ALA A 102 7.10 18.26 -9.59
CA ALA A 102 7.14 16.93 -8.98
C ALA A 102 6.57 16.87 -7.56
N GLN A 103 6.32 18.01 -6.92
CA GLN A 103 5.69 18.04 -5.61
C GLN A 103 4.26 17.49 -5.70
N LEU A 104 4.00 16.43 -4.95
CA LEU A 104 2.63 16.09 -4.59
C LEU A 104 2.11 17.16 -3.62
N GLY A 105 0.85 17.53 -3.78
CA GLY A 105 0.19 18.46 -2.87
C GLY A 105 -1.22 18.05 -2.51
N GLY A 106 -2.05 19.00 -2.08
CA GLY A 106 -3.40 18.72 -1.59
C GLY A 106 -3.43 18.29 -0.13
N GLU A 107 -4.49 17.59 0.28
CA GLU A 107 -4.69 17.18 1.67
C GLU A 107 -4.29 15.72 1.90
N ILE A 108 -3.56 15.49 2.98
CA ILE A 108 -3.24 14.13 3.44
C ILE A 108 -4.52 13.51 4.00
N ASN A 109 -5.15 12.64 3.21
CA ASN A 109 -6.37 11.95 3.61
C ASN A 109 -6.07 10.87 4.68
N PRO A 110 -6.86 10.77 5.77
CA PRO A 110 -6.63 9.80 6.86
C PRO A 110 -6.90 8.34 6.45
N SER A 111 -7.33 8.07 5.22
CA SER A 111 -7.49 6.72 4.66
C SER A 111 -6.23 5.86 4.77
N LEU A 112 -5.03 6.46 4.85
CA LEU A 112 -3.78 5.73 5.15
C LEU A 112 -3.83 4.94 6.47
N LEU A 113 -4.67 5.33 7.44
CA LEU A 113 -4.93 4.53 8.66
C LEU A 113 -5.55 3.16 8.35
N GLY A 114 -6.07 2.97 7.13
CA GLY A 114 -6.52 1.67 6.63
C GLY A 114 -5.39 0.69 6.32
N LEU A 115 -4.15 1.18 6.15
CA LEU A 115 -2.95 0.38 5.89
C LEU A 115 -2.36 -0.15 7.21
N LYS A 116 -3.02 -1.15 7.79
CA LYS A 116 -2.73 -1.66 9.14
C LYS A 116 -1.31 -2.22 9.32
N HIS A 117 -0.67 -2.62 8.24
CA HIS A 117 0.67 -3.22 8.24
C HIS A 117 1.76 -2.25 7.79
N LEU A 118 1.42 -0.97 7.56
CA LEU A 118 2.37 0.04 7.11
C LEU A 118 3.46 0.25 8.18
N LYS A 119 4.72 0.02 7.80
CA LYS A 119 5.90 0.18 8.65
C LYS A 119 6.71 1.42 8.27
N SER A 120 6.61 1.86 7.02
CA SER A 120 7.37 2.99 6.48
C SER A 120 6.47 3.86 5.60
N LEU A 121 6.48 5.16 5.88
CA LEU A 121 5.78 6.19 5.13
C LEU A 121 6.76 7.34 4.87
N ASP A 122 7.10 7.56 3.61
CA ASP A 122 7.90 8.70 3.19
C ASP A 122 7.09 9.59 2.25
N LEU A 123 6.78 10.80 2.72
CA LEU A 123 6.07 11.84 1.98
C LEU A 123 6.94 13.10 1.82
N SER A 124 8.26 12.99 2.06
CA SER A 124 9.15 14.15 2.17
C SER A 124 9.29 14.92 0.86
N LEU A 125 9.61 16.22 1.00
CA LEU A 125 9.88 17.16 -0.11
C LEU A 125 8.67 17.44 -1.03
N ASN A 126 7.47 17.19 -0.52
CA ASN A 126 6.18 17.51 -1.15
C ASN A 126 5.50 18.71 -0.47
N ASP A 127 4.45 19.28 -1.07
CA ASP A 127 3.74 20.47 -0.60
C ASP A 127 2.25 20.21 -0.31
N PHE A 128 1.97 19.58 0.83
CA PHE A 128 0.60 19.31 1.27
C PHE A 128 0.00 20.52 1.98
N ASN A 129 -0.56 21.49 1.25
CA ASN A 129 -1.35 22.63 1.78
C ASN A 129 -0.77 23.29 3.05
N GLY A 130 0.54 23.56 3.06
CA GLY A 130 1.22 24.26 4.16
C GLY A 130 1.80 23.35 5.26
N THR A 131 1.49 22.06 5.30
CA THR A 131 2.34 21.05 5.95
C THR A 131 3.40 20.61 4.96
N SER A 132 4.32 21.53 4.62
CA SER A 132 5.53 21.14 3.91
C SER A 132 6.27 20.10 4.75
N VAL A 133 6.21 18.83 4.36
CA VAL A 133 6.97 17.74 4.98
C VAL A 133 8.40 17.92 4.48
N GLY A 134 9.13 18.82 5.14
CA GLY A 134 10.47 19.24 4.75
C GLY A 134 10.47 20.51 3.90
N LYS A 135 10.60 21.66 4.56
CA LYS A 135 11.39 22.74 3.96
C LYS A 135 12.83 22.54 4.40
N PRO A 136 13.81 22.36 3.51
CA PRO A 136 15.20 22.53 3.87
C PRO A 136 15.41 24.02 4.11
N LYS A 137 15.47 24.42 5.38
CA LYS A 137 15.95 25.75 5.76
C LYS A 137 17.35 25.56 6.34
N GLY A 138 18.34 25.38 5.47
CA GLY A 138 19.76 25.59 5.77
C GLY A 138 20.26 25.07 7.12
N GLN A 139 19.80 23.91 7.58
CA GLN A 139 20.34 23.20 8.76
C GLN A 139 19.80 21.77 8.80
N ILE A 140 20.72 20.83 9.08
CA ILE A 140 20.50 19.38 9.07
C ILE A 140 19.47 19.03 10.15
N ALA A 141 18.33 18.48 9.73
CA ALA A 141 17.43 17.75 10.62
C ALA A 141 17.17 16.35 10.04
N THR A 142 17.95 15.39 10.51
CA THR A 142 17.75 13.96 10.24
C THR A 142 16.58 13.46 11.07
N TRP A 143 15.41 13.24 10.46
CA TRP A 143 14.31 12.54 11.11
C TRP A 143 14.41 11.04 10.80
N LYS A 144 15.11 10.31 11.67
CA LYS A 144 14.91 8.86 11.79
C LYS A 144 13.72 8.66 12.71
N HIS A 145 12.57 8.29 12.16
CA HIS A 145 11.47 7.78 12.97
C HIS A 145 11.90 6.40 13.50
N ASN A 146 12.47 6.36 14.70
CA ASN A 146 12.56 5.12 15.45
C ASN A 146 11.12 4.70 15.79
N THR A 147 10.74 3.49 15.39
CA THR A 147 9.52 2.85 15.89
C THR A 147 9.94 1.90 17.02
N ILE A 148 9.41 2.21 18.21
CA ILE A 148 9.47 1.52 19.52
C ILE A 148 10.85 1.37 20.15
#